data_AF-A0A378CA92-F1
#
_entry.id   AF-A0A378CA92-F1
#
_cell.length_a   1.000
_cell.length_b   1.000
_cell.length_c   1.000
_cell.angle_alpha   90.00
_cell.angle_beta   90.00
_cell.angle_gamma   90.00
#
_symmetry.space_group_name_H-M   'P 1'
#
loop_
_entity.id
_entity.type
_entity.pdbx_description
1 polymer ?
#
loop_
_entity_poly.entity_id
_entity_poly.type
_entity_poly.pdbx_seq_one_letter_code
_entity_poly.pdbx_strand_id
1 'polypeptide(L)'
;MSSLSALDYKLRKQMQNELKALQRKLGITFVFVTHDQEEALTMSDRIVVMRDGKIEQDGTPREIYEEPKNLFVASFIGEINIFDATVIERLDEQRVRARVEGRECNITVNFAVEAGQRLHVLLRRKICASTRSTITATPTA
;
A
#
# COMPACT_ATOMS: atom_id res chain seq x y z
N MET A 1 22.23 6.88 23.33
CA MET A 1 21.01 6.26 22.78
C MET A 1 21.30 4.78 22.63
N SER A 2 20.86 4.03 23.62
CA SER A 2 21.60 2.89 24.15
C SER A 2 20.99 1.57 23.67
N SER A 3 21.84 0.55 23.58
CA SER A 3 21.61 -0.88 23.21
C SER A 3 20.35 -1.57 23.77
N LEU A 4 19.63 -0.95 24.69
CA LEU A 4 18.35 -1.41 25.25
C LEU A 4 17.21 -1.37 24.23
N SER A 5 17.16 -0.41 23.30
CA SER A 5 16.05 -0.33 22.33
C SER A 5 16.01 -1.52 21.36
N ALA A 6 17.20 -2.02 20.98
CA ALA A 6 17.34 -3.19 20.11
C ALA A 6 16.98 -4.49 20.83
N LEU A 7 17.24 -4.59 22.14
CA LEU A 7 16.83 -5.72 22.96
C LEU A 7 15.31 -5.73 23.19
N ASP A 8 14.73 -4.57 23.46
CA ASP A 8 13.29 -4.41 23.66
C ASP A 8 12.48 -4.70 22.37
N TYR A 9 13.01 -4.30 21.21
CA TYR A 9 12.43 -4.66 19.90
C TYR A 9 12.45 -6.17 19.65
N LYS A 10 13.57 -6.86 19.95
CA LYS A 10 13.65 -8.32 19.83
C LYS A 10 12.66 -9.02 20.75
N LEU A 11 12.53 -8.54 21.99
CA LEU A 11 11.61 -9.11 22.96
C LEU A 11 10.13 -8.91 22.53
N ARG A 12 9.77 -7.72 22.07
CA ARG A 12 8.43 -7.45 21.50
C ARG A 12 8.08 -8.37 20.34
N LYS A 13 9.03 -8.55 19.42
CA LYS A 13 8.85 -9.42 18.26
C LYS A 13 8.68 -10.89 18.65
N GLN A 14 9.42 -11.35 19.67
CA GLN A 14 9.28 -12.70 20.20
C GLN A 14 7.89 -12.90 20.83
N MET A 15 7.43 -11.96 21.66
CA MET A 15 6.10 -12.00 22.28
C MET A 15 4.97 -12.00 21.23
N GLN A 16 5.07 -11.19 20.17
CA GLN A 16 4.11 -11.19 19.06
C GLN A 16 4.04 -12.56 18.36
N ASN A 17 5.17 -13.24 18.20
CA ASN A 17 5.20 -14.57 17.59
C ASN A 17 4.60 -15.64 18.51
N GLU A 18 4.88 -15.60 19.81
CA GLU A 18 4.26 -16.52 20.78
C GLU A 18 2.75 -16.32 20.88
N LEU A 19 2.28 -15.06 20.87
CA LEU A 19 0.85 -14.74 20.86
C LEU A 19 0.16 -15.27 19.59
N LYS A 20 0.77 -15.12 18.41
CA LYS A 20 0.24 -15.74 17.17
C LYS A 20 0.21 -17.26 17.25
N ALA A 21 1.26 -17.87 17.79
CA ALA A 21 1.33 -19.33 17.92
C ALA A 21 0.24 -19.85 18.87
N LEU A 22 0.01 -19.15 19.99
CA LEU A 22 -1.09 -19.44 20.92
C LEU A 22 -2.46 -19.24 20.27
N GLN A 23 -2.69 -18.13 19.57
CA GLN A 23 -3.92 -17.86 18.84
C GLN A 23 -4.23 -18.98 17.84
N ARG A 24 -3.25 -19.37 17.03
CA ARG A 24 -3.37 -20.47 16.06
C ARG A 24 -3.63 -21.81 16.72
N LYS A 25 -2.98 -22.08 17.86
CA LYS A 25 -3.11 -23.34 18.61
C LYS A 25 -4.46 -23.47 19.31
N LEU A 26 -5.04 -22.37 19.78
CA LEU A 26 -6.33 -22.37 20.51
C LEU A 26 -7.54 -22.49 19.57
N GLY A 27 -7.39 -22.20 18.27
CA GLY A 27 -8.46 -22.39 17.27
C GLY A 27 -9.69 -21.50 17.49
N ILE A 28 -9.58 -20.46 18.32
CA ILE A 28 -10.65 -19.51 18.59
C ILE A 28 -10.64 -18.37 17.56
N THR A 29 -11.82 -17.83 17.24
CA THR A 29 -11.93 -16.62 16.42
C THR A 29 -11.46 -15.42 17.22
N PHE A 30 -10.46 -14.70 16.71
CA PHE A 30 -9.89 -13.52 17.36
C PHE A 30 -10.05 -12.30 16.45
N VAL A 31 -10.59 -11.22 17.02
CA VAL A 31 -10.70 -9.92 16.37
C VAL A 31 -9.94 -8.93 17.24
N PHE A 32 -9.02 -8.18 16.64
CA PHE A 32 -8.30 -7.11 17.31
C PHE A 32 -8.31 -5.86 16.45
N VAL A 33 -8.22 -4.71 17.12
CA VAL A 33 -8.22 -3.39 16.48
C VAL A 33 -6.88 -2.74 16.80
N THR A 34 -6.16 -2.32 15.77
CA THR A 34 -4.89 -1.61 15.90
C THR A 34 -4.89 -0.40 14.97
N HIS A 35 -4.05 0.58 15.32
CA HIS A 35 -3.71 1.70 14.45
C HIS A 35 -2.36 1.47 13.73
N ASP A 36 -1.63 0.41 14.10
CA ASP A 36 -0.33 0.07 13.54
C ASP A 36 -0.49 -0.88 12.35
N GLN A 37 0.09 -0.48 11.22
CA GLN A 37 0.00 -1.21 9.95
C GLN A 37 0.81 -2.51 9.98
N GLU A 38 2.00 -2.50 10.59
CA GLU A 38 2.88 -3.67 10.67
C GLU A 38 2.26 -4.76 11.55
N GLU A 39 1.58 -4.36 12.63
CA GLU A 39 0.79 -5.29 13.44
C GLU A 39 -0.36 -5.91 12.63
N ALA A 40 -1.15 -5.09 11.94
CA ALA A 40 -2.28 -5.58 11.13
C ALA A 40 -1.81 -6.56 10.03
N LEU A 41 -0.76 -6.20 9.29
CA LEU A 41 -0.21 -6.98 8.18
C LEU A 41 0.43 -8.29 8.63
N THR A 42 1.06 -8.32 9.80
CA THR A 42 1.77 -9.51 10.25
C THR A 42 0.88 -10.45 11.06
N MET A 43 -0.07 -9.93 11.85
CA MET A 43 -0.84 -10.71 12.82
C MET A 43 -2.19 -11.21 12.31
N SER A 44 -2.71 -10.66 11.23
CA SER A 44 -4.05 -10.97 10.75
C SER A 44 -4.02 -11.92 9.57
N ASP A 45 -4.93 -12.89 9.53
CA ASP A 45 -5.21 -13.66 8.32
C ASP A 45 -6.08 -12.84 7.34
N ARG A 46 -6.86 -11.89 7.88
CA ARG A 46 -7.76 -10.99 7.15
C ARG A 46 -7.82 -9.63 7.85
N ILE A 47 -7.80 -8.56 7.07
CA ILE A 47 -7.76 -7.17 7.54
C ILE A 47 -8.99 -6.45 7.00
N VAL A 48 -9.59 -5.60 7.84
CA VAL A 48 -10.65 -4.66 7.47
C VAL A 48 -10.13 -3.25 7.75
N VAL A 49 -9.96 -2.47 6.68
CA VAL A 49 -9.58 -1.05 6.76
C VAL A 49 -10.85 -0.22 6.84
N MET A 50 -10.91 0.68 7.81
CA MET A 50 -12.07 1.53 8.04
C MET A 50 -11.68 3.01 8.09
N ARG A 51 -12.58 3.86 7.63
CA ARG A 51 -12.50 5.33 7.70
C ARG A 51 -13.89 5.89 7.99
N ASP A 52 -13.98 6.80 8.97
CA ASP A 52 -15.23 7.50 9.32
C ASP A 52 -16.44 6.56 9.52
N GLY A 53 -16.18 5.40 10.14
CA GLY A 53 -17.20 4.37 10.40
C GLY A 53 -17.60 3.52 9.18
N LYS A 54 -16.97 3.70 8.02
CA LYS A 54 -17.19 2.92 6.80
C LYS A 54 -16.02 1.97 6.54
N ILE A 55 -16.34 0.81 5.97
CA ILE A 55 -15.32 -0.14 5.48
C ILE A 55 -14.83 0.36 4.13
N GLU A 56 -13.53 0.62 4.05
CA GLU A 56 -12.85 1.07 2.83
C GLU A 56 -12.38 -0.13 2.01
N GLN A 57 -11.88 -1.17 2.70
CA GLN A 57 -11.47 -2.43 2.07
C GLN A 57 -11.45 -3.56 3.11
N ASP A 58 -11.89 -4.74 2.70
CA ASP A 58 -11.63 -5.99 3.39
C ASP A 58 -10.81 -6.92 2.49
N GLY A 59 -9.88 -7.68 3.07
CA GLY A 59 -9.05 -8.60 2.31
C GLY A 59 -7.93 -9.22 3.13
N THR A 60 -7.14 -10.08 2.49
CA THR A 60 -5.90 -10.62 3.05
C THR A 60 -4.84 -9.52 3.20
N PRO A 61 -3.84 -9.67 4.09
CA PRO A 61 -2.72 -8.72 4.18
C PRO A 61 -2.05 -8.44 2.84
N ARG A 62 -1.98 -9.46 1.98
CA ARG A 62 -1.42 -9.34 0.64
C ARG A 62 -2.28 -8.46 -0.26
N GLU A 63 -3.59 -8.64 -0.30
CA GLU A 63 -4.49 -7.80 -1.11
C GLU A 63 -4.52 -6.36 -0.61
N ILE A 64 -4.59 -6.17 0.72
CA ILE A 64 -4.53 -4.83 1.34
C ILE A 64 -3.21 -4.13 0.97
N TYR A 65 -2.11 -4.87 0.90
CA TYR A 65 -0.81 -4.32 0.52
C TYR A 65 -0.68 -4.12 -0.99
N GLU A 66 -0.85 -5.15 -1.81
CA GLU A 66 -0.53 -5.14 -3.25
C GLU A 66 -1.62 -4.48 -4.10
N GLU A 67 -2.88 -4.56 -3.68
CA GLU A 67 -4.05 -4.16 -4.47
C GLU A 67 -5.02 -3.28 -3.64
N PRO A 68 -4.58 -2.07 -3.24
CA PRO A 68 -5.45 -1.15 -2.52
C PRO A 68 -6.61 -0.69 -3.40
N LYS A 69 -7.85 -0.79 -2.91
CA LYS A 69 -9.08 -0.44 -3.63
C LYS A 69 -9.27 1.07 -3.80
N ASN A 70 -8.62 1.88 -2.98
CA ASN A 70 -8.68 3.34 -3.08
C ASN A 70 -7.40 4.01 -2.55
N LEU A 71 -7.30 5.32 -2.81
CA LEU A 71 -6.14 6.13 -2.44
C LEU A 71 -5.91 6.15 -0.92
N PHE A 72 -6.98 6.13 -0.13
CA PHE A 72 -6.83 6.07 1.32
C PHE A 72 -6.14 4.79 1.76
N VAL A 73 -6.62 3.61 1.34
CA VAL A 73 -5.99 2.33 1.71
C VAL A 73 -4.54 2.29 1.21
N ALA A 74 -4.29 2.81 0.00
CA ALA A 74 -2.93 2.91 -0.55
C ALA A 74 -2.02 3.78 0.33
N SER A 75 -2.52 4.91 0.83
CA SER A 75 -1.81 5.83 1.75
C SER A 75 -1.71 5.32 3.18
N PHE A 76 -2.64 4.47 3.59
CA PHE A 76 -2.75 3.99 4.95
C PHE A 76 -1.87 2.78 5.22
N ILE A 77 -1.45 2.01 4.22
CA ILE A 77 -0.73 0.73 4.40
C ILE A 77 0.76 0.83 4.05
N GLY A 78 1.23 1.98 3.55
CA GLY A 78 2.66 2.19 3.36
C GLY A 78 3.07 3.62 3.06
N GLU A 79 4.37 3.86 3.16
CA GLU A 79 5.03 5.06 2.67
C GLU A 79 5.00 5.07 1.13
N ILE A 80 3.88 5.53 0.59
CA ILE A 80 3.74 5.87 -0.82
C ILE A 80 4.16 7.31 -1.05
N ASN A 81 5.06 7.53 -2.01
CA ASN A 81 5.26 8.85 -2.56
C ASN A 81 4.18 9.09 -3.61
N ILE A 82 3.45 10.18 -3.46
CA ILE A 82 2.44 10.63 -4.41
C ILE A 82 3.08 11.73 -5.24
N PHE A 83 3.04 11.60 -6.55
CA PHE A 83 3.55 12.59 -7.49
C PHE A 83 2.43 13.06 -8.42
N ASP A 84 2.39 14.35 -8.69
CA ASP A 84 1.47 14.89 -9.68
C ASP A 84 1.99 14.64 -11.09
N ALA A 85 1.10 14.14 -11.94
CA ALA A 85 1.42 13.86 -13.33
C ALA A 85 0.36 14.41 -14.28
N THR A 86 0.82 14.89 -15.44
CA THR A 86 -0.06 15.30 -16.54
C THR A 86 0.20 14.40 -17.75
N VAL A 87 -0.84 13.78 -18.30
CA VAL A 87 -0.74 12.96 -19.51
C VAL A 87 -0.35 13.85 -20.68
N ILE A 88 0.70 13.49 -21.40
CA ILE A 88 1.10 14.14 -22.64
C ILE A 88 0.40 13.43 -23.80
N GLU A 89 0.61 12.12 -23.90
CA GLU A 89 0.07 11.31 -24.98
C GLU A 89 -0.06 9.83 -24.56
N ARG A 90 -0.98 9.12 -25.21
CA ARG A 90 -1.13 7.68 -25.04
C ARG A 90 -0.22 6.96 -26.03
N LEU A 91 0.63 6.07 -25.52
CA LEU A 91 1.54 5.28 -26.35
C LEU A 91 0.86 3.97 -26.77
N ASP A 92 0.29 3.23 -25.82
CA ASP A 92 -0.34 1.92 -26.02
C ASP A 92 -1.64 1.79 -25.19
N GLU A 93 -2.30 0.63 -25.23
CA GLU A 93 -3.47 0.34 -24.39
C GLU A 93 -3.19 0.49 -22.89
N GLN A 94 -1.99 0.13 -22.44
CA GLN A 94 -1.60 0.16 -21.02
C GLN A 94 -0.49 1.16 -20.71
N ARG A 95 0.02 1.93 -21.68
CA ARG A 95 1.17 2.81 -21.47
C ARG A 95 0.88 4.22 -21.93
N VAL A 96 1.22 5.19 -21.10
CA VAL A 96 1.11 6.61 -21.41
C VAL A 96 2.39 7.35 -21.09
N ARG A 97 2.67 8.37 -21.89
CA ARG A 97 3.73 9.32 -21.62
C ARG A 97 3.14 10.44 -20.77
N ALA A 98 3.68 10.63 -19.58
CA ALA A 98 3.21 11.65 -18.64
C ALA A 98 4.38 12.49 -18.14
N ARG A 99 4.10 13.76 -17.83
CA ARG A 99 5.01 14.65 -17.13
C ARG A 99 4.79 14.53 -15.63
N VAL A 100 5.72 13.90 -14.93
CA VAL A 100 5.72 13.68 -13.47
C VAL A 100 6.74 14.62 -12.85
N GLU A 101 6.35 15.53 -11.96
CA GLU A 101 7.27 16.50 -11.32
C GLU A 101 8.20 17.23 -12.31
N GLY A 102 7.69 17.57 -13.50
CA GLY A 102 8.47 18.24 -14.55
C GLY A 102 9.39 17.35 -15.39
N ARG A 103 9.43 16.03 -15.14
CA ARG A 103 10.15 15.04 -15.98
C ARG A 103 9.18 14.21 -16.80
N GLU A 104 9.57 13.89 -18.03
CA GLU A 104 8.75 13.03 -18.90
C GLU A 104 9.10 11.56 -18.66
N CYS A 105 8.08 10.77 -18.33
CA CYS A 105 8.23 9.35 -17.98
C CYS A 105 7.13 8.54 -18.66
N ASN A 106 7.48 7.32 -19.07
CA ASN A 106 6.49 6.35 -19.55
C ASN A 106 5.93 5.61 -18.33
N ILE A 107 4.64 5.74 -18.09
CA ILE A 107 3.93 5.11 -16.98
C ILE A 107 2.93 4.08 -17.50
N THR A 108 2.73 3.01 -16.75
CA THR A 108 1.71 2.01 -17.05
C THR A 108 0.41 2.42 -16.36
N VAL A 109 -0.73 2.33 -17.05
CA VAL A 109 -2.05 2.62 -16.50
C VAL A 109 -3.00 1.48 -16.84
N ASN A 110 -3.87 1.12 -15.89
CA ASN A 110 -4.85 0.03 -16.04
C ASN A 110 -6.25 0.54 -16.43
N PHE A 111 -6.37 1.81 -16.80
CA PHE A 111 -7.62 2.47 -17.16
C PHE A 111 -7.39 3.42 -18.34
N ALA A 112 -8.48 3.77 -19.03
CA ALA A 112 -8.41 4.72 -20.13
C ALA A 112 -8.11 6.13 -19.59
N VAL A 113 -7.12 6.78 -20.19
CA VAL A 113 -6.75 8.17 -19.90
C VAL A 113 -6.64 8.96 -21.18
N GLU A 114 -6.95 10.25 -21.10
CA GLU A 114 -6.87 11.18 -22.23
C GLU A 114 -5.66 12.10 -22.11
N ALA A 115 -5.16 12.60 -23.25
CA ALA A 115 -4.09 13.58 -23.28
C ALA A 115 -4.53 14.87 -22.57
N GLY A 116 -3.66 15.42 -21.73
CA GLY A 116 -3.94 16.61 -20.89
C GLY A 116 -4.58 16.29 -19.54
N GLN A 117 -4.97 15.04 -19.26
CA GLN A 117 -5.55 14.66 -17.98
C GLN A 117 -4.51 14.70 -16.85
N ARG A 118 -4.91 15.19 -15.67
CA ARG A 118 -4.11 15.11 -14.45
C ARG A 118 -4.36 13.79 -13.74
N LEU A 119 -3.31 13.19 -13.23
CA LEU A 119 -3.34 11.95 -12.49
C LEU A 119 -2.29 11.93 -11.39
N HIS A 120 -2.57 11.23 -10.31
CA HIS A 120 -1.60 10.97 -9.26
C HIS A 120 -0.84 9.67 -9.55
N VAL A 121 0.49 9.75 -9.53
CA VAL A 121 1.39 8.61 -9.65
C VAL A 121 1.82 8.18 -8.26
N LEU A 122 1.53 6.94 -7.89
CA LEU A 122 1.89 6.36 -6.60
C LEU A 122 3.18 5.54 -6.76
N LEU A 123 4.23 5.88 -6.00
CA LEU A 123 5.51 5.18 -6.03
C LEU A 123 5.87 4.59 -4.66
N ARG A 124 6.09 3.28 -4.60
CA ARG A 124 6.55 2.57 -3.39
C ARG A 124 8.06 2.34 -3.40
N ARG A 125 8.70 2.59 -2.25
CA ARG A 125 10.17 2.50 -2.04
C ARG A 125 10.79 1.16 -2.46
N LYS A 126 10.07 0.03 -2.38
CA LYS A 126 10.60 -1.30 -2.73
C LYS A 126 10.58 -1.66 -4.22
N ILE A 127 9.90 -0.89 -5.08
CA ILE A 127 9.71 -1.24 -6.51
C ILE A 127 10.75 -0.53 -7.42
N CYS A 128 11.71 0.19 -6.86
CA CYS A 128 12.65 1.01 -7.64
C CYS A 128 13.78 0.21 -8.35
N ALA A 129 13.80 -1.12 -8.26
CA ALA A 129 14.75 -1.97 -8.98
C ALA A 129 14.06 -2.58 -10.21
N SER A 130 14.35 -2.01 -11.38
CA SER A 130 13.89 -2.44 -12.71
C SER A 130 12.51 -1.95 -13.16
N THR A 131 12.48 -1.62 -14.45
CA THR A 131 11.48 -1.02 -15.34
C THR A 131 10.09 -1.67 -15.37
N ARG A 132 9.49 -1.99 -14.22
CA ARG A 132 8.12 -2.53 -14.08
C ARG A 132 7.46 -2.04 -12.78
N SER A 133 7.34 -0.73 -12.63
CA SER A 133 6.49 -0.16 -11.59
C SER A 133 5.04 -0.26 -12.04
N THR A 134 4.22 -1.08 -11.37
CA THR A 134 2.76 -1.03 -11.51
C THR A 134 2.31 0.31 -10.94
N ILE A 135 2.20 1.31 -11.81
CA ILE A 135 1.77 2.65 -11.48
C ILE A 135 0.24 2.62 -11.49
N THR A 136 -0.36 2.38 -10.33
CA THR A 136 -1.80 2.55 -10.20
C THR A 136 -2.08 4.04 -10.17
N ALA A 137 -2.47 4.59 -11.30
CA ALA A 137 -2.99 5.95 -11.36
C ALA A 137 -4.48 5.93 -10.93
N THR A 138 -4.94 6.99 -10.31
CA THR A 138 -6.36 7.20 -9.99
C THR A 138 -6.76 8.56 -10.56
N PRO A 139 -7.96 8.68 -11.17
CA PRO A 139 -8.42 9.97 -11.68
C PRO A 139 -8.57 10.94 -10.51
N THR A 140 -8.03 12.15 -10.66
CA THR A 140 -8.28 13.25 -9.74
C THR A 140 -9.76 13.61 -9.86
N ALA A 141 -10.54 13.28 -8.83
CA ALA A 141 -11.85 13.88 -8.63
C ALA A 141 -11.69 15.36 -8.27
#